data_AF-M6VH12-F1
#
_entry.id   AF-M6VH12-F1
#
_cell.length_a   1.000
_cell.length_b   1.000
_cell.length_c   1.000
_cell.angle_alpha   90.00
_cell.angle_beta   90.00
_cell.angle_gamma   90.00
#
_symmetry.space_group_name_H-M   'P 1'
#
loop_
_entity.id
_entity.type
_entity.pdbx_description
1 polymer ?
#
loop_
_entity_poly.entity_id
_entity_poly.type
_entity_poly.pdbx_seq_one_letter_code
_entity_poly.pdbx_strand_id
1 'polypeptide(L)'
;MTLETFYKLLQIFIKMEVTDSIRQNSTVSLLEEMERKYKSIPMEAIVKQDILRQGIHFLKEAFDVTGKYKTKDYFIFSFDHIPLSEIGEGADVKAPEEIKVSGGHFSLLPTVISTRNNPNSPYKVKKSPDGNPSLYLGETFLGNVEFPPLPSWYRHKTKTENFPERSPP
;
A
#
# COMPACT_ATOMS: atom_id res chain seq x y z
N MET A 1 7.78 4.05 15.81
CA MET A 1 8.89 3.47 15.03
C MET A 1 10.06 4.42 15.15
N THR A 2 11.18 3.99 15.73
CA THR A 2 12.35 4.87 15.84
C THR A 2 13.13 4.85 14.52
N LEU A 3 13.87 5.92 14.25
CA LEU A 3 14.71 6.05 13.06
C LEU A 3 15.72 4.88 12.96
N GLU A 4 16.20 4.42 14.10
CA GLU A 4 17.13 3.29 14.23
C GLU A 4 16.49 1.96 13.81
N THR A 5 15.22 1.71 14.15
CA THR A 5 14.47 0.53 13.67
C THR A 5 14.30 0.57 12.16
N PHE A 6 14.03 1.74 11.58
CA PHE A 6 13.89 1.92 10.14
C PHE A 6 15.22 1.65 9.41
N TYR A 7 16.33 2.20 9.89
CA TYR A 7 17.65 1.97 9.28
C TYR A 7 18.08 0.51 9.37
N LYS A 8 17.80 -0.17 10.48
CA LYS A 8 18.12 -1.59 10.66
C LYS A 8 17.33 -2.47 9.69
N LEU A 9 16.03 -2.18 9.51
CA LEU A 9 15.19 -2.83 8.49
C LEU A 9 15.74 -2.56 7.08
N LEU A 10 16.02 -1.30 6.75
CA LEU A 10 16.55 -0.93 5.44
C LEU A 10 17.87 -1.66 5.13
N GLN A 11 18.80 -1.75 6.09
CA GLN A 11 20.05 -2.48 5.92
C GLN A 11 19.86 -4.00 5.75
N ILE A 12 18.89 -4.60 6.45
CA ILE A 12 18.54 -6.02 6.27
C ILE A 12 18.05 -6.27 4.86
N PHE A 13 17.15 -5.42 4.35
CA PHE A 13 16.60 -5.54 3.01
C PHE A 13 17.65 -5.28 1.92
N ILE A 14 18.51 -4.26 2.09
CA ILE A 14 19.62 -4.01 1.17
C ILE A 14 20.59 -5.21 1.14
N LYS A 15 20.91 -5.81 2.30
CA LYS A 15 21.76 -7.01 2.33
C LYS A 15 21.13 -8.23 1.65
N MET A 16 19.80 -8.35 1.66
CA MET A 16 19.09 -9.38 0.91
C MET A 16 19.08 -9.10 -0.60
N GLU A 17 18.98 -7.85 -1.03
CA GLU A 17 19.01 -7.46 -2.46
C GLU A 17 20.36 -7.73 -3.14
N VAL A 18 21.48 -7.69 -2.41
CA VAL A 18 22.83 -7.83 -2.98
C VAL A 18 23.15 -9.28 -3.41
N THR A 19 22.35 -10.27 -2.99
CA THR A 19 22.65 -11.69 -3.25
C THR A 19 21.80 -12.40 -4.31
N ASP A 20 20.68 -11.84 -4.78
CA ASP A 20 19.83 -12.54 -5.76
C ASP A 20 19.30 -11.60 -6.85
N SER A 21 19.66 -11.88 -8.11
CA SER A 21 19.19 -11.17 -9.31
C SER A 21 17.73 -11.47 -9.69
N ILE A 22 16.90 -11.89 -8.74
CA ILE A 22 15.43 -11.98 -8.86
C ILE A 22 14.87 -11.53 -7.52
N ARG A 23 14.05 -10.47 -7.49
CA ARG A 23 13.35 -10.04 -6.26
C ARG A 23 12.56 -11.23 -5.72
N GLN A 24 12.99 -11.79 -4.58
CA GLN A 24 12.29 -12.94 -3.98
C GLN A 24 10.84 -12.54 -3.68
N ASN A 25 9.89 -13.30 -4.24
CA ASN A 25 8.46 -13.14 -3.95
C ASN A 25 8.20 -13.50 -2.48
N SER A 26 7.35 -12.69 -1.86
CA SER A 26 6.98 -12.88 -0.46
C SER A 26 6.05 -14.08 -0.28
N THR A 27 6.23 -14.79 0.82
CA THR A 27 5.37 -15.89 1.26
C THR A 27 5.08 -15.75 2.75
N VAL A 28 4.01 -16.39 3.23
CA VAL A 28 3.67 -16.38 4.66
C VAL A 28 4.82 -16.98 5.48
N SER A 29 5.42 -18.09 5.02
CA SER A 29 6.54 -18.73 5.70
C SER A 29 7.77 -17.83 5.81
N LEU A 30 8.03 -16.99 4.79
CA LEU A 30 9.10 -15.99 4.85
C LEU A 30 8.81 -14.96 5.96
N LEU A 31 7.58 -14.46 6.04
CA LEU A 31 7.18 -13.49 7.07
C LEU A 31 7.28 -14.09 8.49
N GLU A 32 6.85 -15.34 8.66
CA GLU A 32 6.99 -16.07 9.94
C GLU A 32 8.47 -16.29 10.30
N GLU A 33 9.34 -16.55 9.32
CA GLU A 33 10.78 -16.63 9.55
C GLU A 33 11.34 -15.27 9.99
N MET A 34 10.93 -14.18 9.33
CA MET A 34 11.36 -12.83 9.70
C MET A 34 10.90 -12.47 11.12
N GLU A 35 9.68 -12.82 11.51
CA GLU A 35 9.17 -12.63 12.88
C GLU A 35 10.05 -13.37 13.90
N ARG A 36 10.35 -14.66 13.66
CA ARG A 36 11.21 -15.46 14.53
C ARG A 36 12.62 -14.90 14.64
N LYS A 37 13.16 -14.40 13.52
CA LYS A 37 14.52 -13.86 13.42
C LYS A 37 14.65 -12.48 14.06
N TYR A 38 13.63 -11.63 13.90
CA TYR A 38 13.65 -10.23 14.34
C TYR A 38 12.63 -9.95 15.44
N LYS A 39 12.70 -10.71 16.55
CA LYS A 39 11.75 -10.64 17.68
C LYS A 39 11.56 -9.26 18.33
N SER A 40 12.47 -8.32 18.11
CA SER A 40 12.36 -6.94 18.62
C SER A 40 11.55 -6.02 17.71
N ILE A 41 11.21 -6.49 16.50
CA ILE A 41 10.46 -5.75 15.52
C ILE A 41 9.02 -6.28 15.54
N PRO A 42 8.01 -5.41 15.74
CA PRO A 42 6.63 -5.82 15.67
C PRO A 42 6.25 -6.42 14.32
N MET A 43 5.36 -7.41 14.32
CA MET A 43 5.02 -8.15 13.11
C MET A 43 4.39 -7.26 12.04
N GLU A 44 3.58 -6.29 12.43
CA GLU A 44 3.00 -5.30 11.53
C GLU A 44 4.04 -4.42 10.83
N ALA A 45 5.18 -4.16 11.47
CA ALA A 45 6.28 -3.42 10.84
C ALA A 45 7.00 -4.28 9.79
N ILE A 46 7.16 -5.58 10.05
CA ILE A 46 7.72 -6.54 9.09
C ILE A 46 6.80 -6.63 7.86
N VAL A 47 5.50 -6.87 8.08
CA VAL A 47 4.49 -6.96 7.01
C VAL A 47 4.42 -5.66 6.20
N LYS A 48 4.36 -4.51 6.88
CA LYS A 48 4.33 -3.20 6.21
C LYS A 48 5.55 -2.99 5.34
N GLN A 49 6.75 -3.28 5.85
CA GLN A 49 7.98 -3.10 5.09
C GLN A 49 8.01 -4.00 3.86
N ASP A 50 7.54 -5.24 3.98
CA ASP A 50 7.51 -6.17 2.87
C ASP A 50 6.47 -5.80 1.80
N ILE A 51 5.29 -5.31 2.21
CA ILE A 51 4.30 -4.74 1.29
C ILE A 51 4.86 -3.52 0.56
N LEU A 52 5.60 -2.63 1.24
CA LEU A 52 6.23 -1.48 0.58
C LEU A 52 7.30 -1.92 -0.44
N ARG A 53 7.91 -3.09 -0.26
CA ARG A 53 8.88 -3.66 -1.21
C ARG A 53 8.19 -4.31 -2.41
N GLN A 54 7.09 -5.02 -2.19
CA GLN A 54 6.40 -5.80 -3.23
C GLN A 54 5.30 -5.01 -3.96
N GLY A 55 4.74 -3.97 -3.34
CA GLY A 55 3.50 -3.35 -3.76
C GLY A 55 2.27 -4.22 -3.52
N ILE A 56 1.12 -3.78 -4.04
CA ILE A 56 -0.18 -4.41 -3.84
C ILE A 56 -0.89 -4.53 -5.19
N HIS A 57 -1.50 -5.68 -5.44
CA HIS A 57 -2.45 -5.88 -6.53
C HIS A 57 -3.88 -5.69 -5.99
N PHE A 58 -4.53 -4.60 -6.35
CA PHE A 58 -5.96 -4.41 -6.08
C PHE A 58 -6.80 -5.08 -7.16
N LEU A 59 -7.61 -6.07 -6.77
CA LEU A 59 -8.61 -6.62 -7.68
C LEU A 59 -9.80 -5.67 -7.79
N LYS A 60 -10.50 -5.68 -8.92
CA LYS A 60 -11.56 -4.70 -9.22
C LYS A 60 -12.67 -4.70 -8.15
N GLU A 61 -13.04 -5.88 -7.68
CA GLU A 61 -14.06 -6.09 -6.65
C GLU A 61 -13.71 -5.47 -5.29
N ALA A 62 -12.42 -5.22 -5.02
CA ALA A 62 -11.99 -4.58 -3.78
C ALA A 62 -12.53 -3.15 -3.63
N PHE A 63 -12.91 -2.51 -4.74
CA PHE A 63 -13.42 -1.14 -4.75
C PHE A 63 -14.93 -1.05 -4.57
N ASP A 64 -15.63 -2.20 -4.55
CA ASP A 64 -17.08 -2.27 -4.38
C ASP A 64 -17.47 -2.18 -2.89
N VAL A 65 -17.03 -1.10 -2.25
CA VAL A 65 -17.26 -0.78 -0.84
C VAL A 65 -18.42 0.19 -0.67
N THR A 66 -19.11 0.10 0.47
CA THR A 66 -20.18 1.04 0.82
C THR A 66 -19.59 2.39 1.22
N GLY A 67 -19.66 3.39 0.33
CA GLY A 67 -19.28 4.77 0.62
C GLY A 67 -18.17 5.32 -0.26
N LYS A 68 -17.86 6.60 -0.10
CA LYS A 68 -16.76 7.27 -0.81
C LYS A 68 -15.52 7.31 0.07
N TYR A 69 -14.38 7.01 -0.53
CA TYR A 69 -13.06 7.08 0.10
C TYR A 69 -12.12 7.94 -0.73
N LYS A 70 -10.97 8.32 -0.17
CA LYS A 70 -9.98 9.13 -0.88
C LYS A 70 -9.16 8.22 -1.82
N THR A 71 -9.22 8.49 -3.13
CA THR A 71 -8.36 7.87 -4.15
C THR A 71 -7.00 8.57 -4.23
N LYS A 72 -6.05 7.96 -4.93
CA LYS A 72 -4.71 8.50 -5.13
C LYS A 72 -4.74 9.86 -5.86
N ASP A 73 -3.94 10.82 -5.37
CA ASP A 73 -3.64 12.07 -6.08
C ASP A 73 -2.35 11.84 -6.87
N TYR A 74 -2.43 11.57 -8.18
CA TYR A 74 -1.24 11.32 -8.99
C TYR A 74 -0.45 12.62 -9.21
N PHE A 75 0.66 12.77 -8.48
CA PHE A 75 1.64 13.84 -8.69
C PHE A 75 2.62 13.49 -9.83
N ILE A 76 3.47 14.46 -10.21
CA ILE A 76 4.58 14.32 -11.18
C ILE A 76 5.56 13.18 -10.85
N PHE A 77 5.50 12.60 -9.65
CA PHE A 77 6.22 11.39 -9.25
C PHE A 77 5.25 10.39 -8.61
N SER A 78 5.25 9.13 -9.06
CA SER A 78 4.57 8.01 -8.41
C SER A 78 5.59 6.95 -7.97
N PHE A 79 5.31 6.29 -6.85
CA PHE A 79 6.07 5.12 -6.36
C PHE A 79 5.46 3.79 -6.83
N ASP A 80 4.45 3.83 -7.69
CA ASP A 80 3.81 2.62 -8.21
C ASP A 80 4.76 1.85 -9.13
N HIS A 81 4.62 0.52 -9.13
CA HIS A 81 5.37 -0.37 -10.01
C HIS A 81 4.65 -0.57 -11.36
N ILE A 82 3.89 0.43 -11.79
CA ILE A 82 3.22 0.50 -13.08
C ILE A 82 3.74 1.76 -13.80
N PRO A 83 4.23 1.67 -15.05
CA PRO A 83 4.59 2.84 -15.83
C PRO A 83 3.40 3.80 -15.97
N LEU A 84 3.63 5.12 -15.88
CA LEU A 84 2.58 6.14 -16.05
C LEU A 84 1.77 5.98 -17.34
N SER A 85 2.40 5.49 -18.42
CA SER A 85 1.76 5.21 -19.71
C SER A 85 0.77 4.04 -19.68
N GLU A 86 0.86 3.18 -18.67
CA GLU A 86 0.01 2.01 -18.46
C GLU A 86 -1.06 2.24 -17.38
N ILE A 87 -1.06 3.41 -16.73
CA ILE A 87 -2.16 3.88 -15.88
C ILE A 87 -3.33 4.27 -16.80
N GLY A 88 -3.96 3.26 -17.41
CA GLY A 88 -5.15 3.42 -18.23
C GLY A 88 -6.37 3.76 -17.38
N GLU A 89 -7.39 4.36 -18.01
CA GLU A 89 -8.70 4.63 -17.42
C GLU A 89 -9.28 3.34 -16.80
N GLY A 90 -9.16 3.16 -15.48
CA GLY A 90 -9.40 1.86 -14.87
C GLY A 90 -9.17 1.77 -13.36
N ALA A 91 -9.02 0.53 -12.87
CA ALA A 91 -9.00 0.19 -11.45
C ALA A 91 -7.84 0.86 -10.68
N ASP A 92 -6.73 1.16 -11.36
CA ASP A 92 -5.56 1.83 -10.77
C ASP A 92 -5.87 3.26 -10.32
N VAL A 93 -6.82 3.95 -10.97
CA VAL A 93 -7.26 5.29 -10.56
C VAL A 93 -8.10 5.25 -9.27
N LYS A 94 -8.68 4.09 -8.94
CA LYS A 94 -9.49 3.89 -7.75
C LYS A 94 -8.68 3.47 -6.52
N ALA A 95 -7.41 3.08 -6.67
CA ALA A 95 -6.59 2.73 -5.52
C ALA A 95 -6.46 3.93 -4.55
N PRO A 96 -6.62 3.73 -3.22
CA PRO A 96 -6.37 4.79 -2.25
C PRO A 96 -4.86 5.03 -2.11
N GLU A 97 -4.46 6.22 -1.65
CA GLU A 97 -3.05 6.55 -1.35
C GLU A 97 -2.48 5.70 -0.21
N GLU A 98 -3.34 5.36 0.75
CA GLU A 98 -3.00 4.52 1.90
C GLU A 98 -4.17 3.60 2.24
N ILE A 99 -3.85 2.49 2.89
CA ILE A 99 -4.82 1.57 3.48
C ILE A 99 -4.47 1.35 4.94
N LYS A 100 -5.48 1.03 5.77
CA LYS A 100 -5.25 0.53 7.12
C LYS A 100 -5.52 -0.97 7.15
N VAL A 101 -4.58 -1.75 7.68
CA VAL A 101 -4.68 -3.21 7.79
C VAL A 101 -4.69 -3.61 9.27
N SER A 102 -5.54 -4.57 9.64
CA SER A 102 -5.61 -5.11 11.00
C SER A 102 -6.11 -6.56 11.06
N GLY A 103 -5.77 -7.28 12.13
CA GLY A 103 -6.23 -8.65 12.38
C GLY A 103 -5.52 -9.70 11.52
N GLY A 104 -6.27 -10.71 11.07
CA GLY A 104 -5.81 -11.78 10.18
C GLY A 104 -4.79 -12.74 10.78
N HIS A 105 -4.06 -13.46 9.91
CA HIS A 105 -3.13 -14.54 10.28
C HIS A 105 -2.16 -14.17 11.40
N PHE A 106 -1.62 -12.95 11.35
CA PHE A 106 -0.63 -12.46 12.32
C PHE A 106 -1.25 -11.62 13.46
N SER A 107 -2.58 -11.51 13.54
CA SER A 107 -3.28 -10.66 14.52
C SER A 107 -2.73 -9.22 14.55
N LEU A 108 -2.57 -8.64 13.36
CA LEU A 108 -1.91 -7.34 13.17
C LEU A 108 -2.63 -6.22 13.94
N LEU A 109 -1.85 -5.40 14.64
CA LEU A 109 -2.37 -4.13 15.16
C LEU A 109 -2.70 -3.18 13.99
N PRO A 110 -3.70 -2.28 14.14
CA PRO A 110 -4.09 -1.35 13.09
C PRO A 110 -2.89 -0.56 12.53
N THR A 111 -2.56 -0.80 11.27
CA THR A 111 -1.36 -0.28 10.64
C THR A 111 -1.68 0.38 9.32
N VAL A 112 -1.32 1.65 9.19
CA VAL A 112 -1.47 2.42 7.94
C VAL A 112 -0.27 2.16 7.03
N ILE A 113 -0.56 1.79 5.78
CA ILE A 113 0.40 1.41 4.75
C ILE A 113 0.12 2.23 3.49
N SER A 114 1.12 2.98 3.02
CA SER A 114 1.04 3.65 1.73
C SER A 114 1.02 2.61 0.62
N THR A 115 0.13 2.78 -0.35
CA THR A 115 -0.04 1.85 -1.45
C THR A 115 1.02 2.07 -2.52
N ARG A 116 1.48 0.98 -3.11
CA ARG A 116 2.30 0.97 -4.32
C ARG A 116 1.66 -0.03 -5.26
N ASN A 117 0.96 0.44 -6.28
CA ASN A 117 0.23 -0.46 -7.16
C ASN A 117 1.21 -1.35 -7.92
N ASN A 118 0.98 -2.66 -7.87
CA ASN A 118 1.77 -3.65 -8.59
C ASN A 118 0.87 -4.85 -8.96
N PRO A 119 0.47 -4.99 -10.23
CA PRO A 119 -0.36 -6.12 -10.70
C PRO A 119 0.31 -7.48 -10.54
N ASN A 120 1.64 -7.52 -10.43
CA ASN A 120 2.41 -8.74 -10.24
C ASN A 120 2.71 -9.03 -8.76
N SER A 121 2.18 -8.23 -7.83
CA SER A 121 2.44 -8.43 -6.41
C SER A 121 1.82 -9.75 -5.91
N PRO A 122 2.51 -10.48 -5.01
CA PRO A 122 1.92 -11.61 -4.30
C PRO A 122 0.85 -11.15 -3.27
N TYR A 123 0.85 -9.87 -2.90
CA TYR A 123 -0.17 -9.26 -2.05
C TYR A 123 -1.36 -8.83 -2.88
N LYS A 124 -2.54 -9.35 -2.53
CA LYS A 124 -3.80 -9.04 -3.20
C LYS A 124 -4.78 -8.44 -2.23
N VAL A 125 -5.41 -7.34 -2.63
CA VAL A 125 -6.62 -6.86 -1.95
C VAL A 125 -7.81 -7.29 -2.78
N LYS A 126 -8.72 -8.04 -2.15
CA LYS A 126 -9.95 -8.54 -2.75
C LYS A 126 -11.12 -8.37 -1.78
N LYS A 127 -12.35 -8.47 -2.31
CA LYS A 127 -13.56 -8.43 -1.48
C LYS A 127 -13.70 -9.75 -0.71
N SER A 128 -13.81 -9.70 0.61
CA SER A 128 -14.10 -10.86 1.44
C SER A 128 -15.59 -11.22 1.40
N PRO A 129 -15.99 -12.42 1.87
CA PRO A 129 -17.39 -12.86 1.86
C PRO A 129 -18.36 -11.96 2.64
N ASP A 130 -17.87 -11.21 3.62
CA ASP A 130 -18.62 -10.19 4.38
C ASP A 130 -18.80 -8.87 3.62
N GLY A 131 -18.21 -8.76 2.43
CA GLY A 131 -18.34 -7.61 1.53
C GLY A 131 -17.31 -6.50 1.75
N ASN A 132 -16.38 -6.66 2.69
CA ASN A 132 -15.33 -5.67 2.98
C ASN A 132 -14.05 -5.96 2.16
N PRO A 133 -13.17 -4.97 1.95
CA PRO A 133 -11.87 -5.24 1.34
C PRO A 133 -10.96 -5.94 2.36
N SER A 134 -10.20 -6.90 1.88
CA SER A 134 -9.36 -7.78 2.70
C SER A 134 -8.02 -8.05 2.00
N LEU A 135 -6.93 -8.06 2.78
CA LEU A 135 -5.57 -8.30 2.29
C LEU A 135 -5.23 -9.79 2.36
N TYR A 136 -4.65 -10.29 1.28
CA TYR A 136 -4.19 -11.67 1.15
C TYR A 136 -2.74 -11.71 0.68
N LEU A 137 -2.00 -12.73 1.11
CA LEU A 137 -0.72 -13.12 0.55
C LEU A 137 -0.83 -14.54 0.01
N GLY A 138 -0.85 -14.68 -1.31
CA GLY A 138 -1.34 -15.90 -1.94
C GLY A 138 -2.81 -16.15 -1.57
N GLU A 139 -3.11 -17.30 -0.97
CA GLU A 139 -4.46 -17.64 -0.48
C GLU A 139 -4.68 -17.33 1.00
N THR A 140 -3.63 -16.90 1.73
CA THR A 140 -3.73 -16.65 3.16
C THR A 140 -4.28 -15.25 3.44
N PHE A 141 -5.35 -15.18 4.23
CA PHE A 141 -5.91 -13.93 4.74
C PHE A 141 -4.96 -13.28 5.77
N LEU A 142 -4.45 -12.10 5.46
CA LEU A 142 -3.53 -11.35 6.33
C LEU A 142 -4.21 -10.28 7.18
N GLY A 143 -5.38 -9.79 6.80
CA GLY A 143 -6.11 -8.83 7.62
C GLY A 143 -7.20 -8.08 6.86
N ASN A 144 -8.10 -7.48 7.63
CA ASN A 144 -9.13 -6.58 7.12
C ASN A 144 -8.47 -5.30 6.62
N VAL A 145 -9.02 -4.74 5.54
CA VAL A 145 -8.57 -3.47 4.96
C VAL A 145 -9.64 -2.40 5.19
N GLU A 146 -9.20 -1.22 5.60
CA GLU A 146 -10.03 -0.01 5.58
C GLU A 146 -9.44 1.00 4.61
N PHE A 147 -10.30 1.61 3.79
CA PHE A 147 -9.92 2.76 2.96
C PHE A 147 -10.12 4.06 3.74
N PRO A 148 -9.23 5.05 3.57
CA PRO A 148 -9.32 6.31 4.29
C PRO A 148 -10.63 7.04 3.93
N PRO A 149 -11.41 7.50 4.92
CA PRO A 149 -12.62 8.27 4.65
C PRO A 149 -12.25 9.58 3.95
N LEU A 150 -13.18 10.12 3.14
CA LEU A 150 -12.97 11.45 2.58
C LEU A 150 -12.88 12.49 3.71
N PRO A 151 -11.81 13.31 3.77
CA PRO A 151 -11.71 14.38 4.75
C PRO A 151 -12.88 15.36 4.62
N SER A 152 -13.38 15.86 5.74
CA SER A 152 -14.52 16.81 5.78
C SER A 152 -14.27 18.09 4.97
N TRP A 153 -13.00 18.52 4.88
CA TRP A 153 -12.59 19.72 4.15
C TRP A 153 -12.46 19.53 2.63
N TYR A 154 -12.47 18.30 2.11
CA TYR A 154 -12.33 18.00 0.67
C TYR A 154 -13.46 18.58 -0.20
N ARG A 155 -14.55 19.06 0.40
CA ARG A 155 -15.67 19.72 -0.30
C ARG A 155 -15.51 21.23 -0.48
N HIS A 156 -14.44 21.84 0.02
CA HIS A 156 -14.25 23.28 -0.12
C HIS A 156 -13.62 23.59 -1.47
N LYS A 157 -14.41 24.14 -2.40
CA LYS A 157 -13.87 24.85 -3.56
C LYS A 157 -13.10 26.06 -3.03
N THR A 158 -11.80 26.11 -3.28
CA THR A 158 -11.01 27.33 -3.06
C THR A 158 -11.58 28.42 -3.96
N LYS A 159 -12.21 29.44 -3.35
CA LYS A 159 -12.51 30.70 -4.05
C LYS A 159 -11.23 31.52 -4.13
N THR A 160 -10.34 31.25 -5.09
CA THR A 160 -9.43 32.23 -5.72
C THR A 160 -8.46 31.53 -6.66
N GLU A 161 -8.59 31.77 -7.96
CA GLU A 161 -7.46 31.72 -8.90
C GLU A 161 -7.36 33.11 -9.54
N ASN A 162 -6.59 34.00 -8.91
CA ASN A 162 -6.03 35.14 -9.63
C ASN A 162 -4.88 34.56 -10.46
N PHE A 163 -5.13 34.27 -11.72
CA PHE A 163 -4.08 34.01 -12.70
C PHE A 163 -3.19 35.26 -12.77
N PRO A 164 -1.86 35.15 -12.61
CA PRO A 164 -0.99 36.28 -12.89
C PRO A 164 -1.07 36.58 -14.39
N GLU A 165 -1.54 37.77 -14.74
CA GLU A 165 -1.48 38.31 -16.11
C GLU A 165 -0.05 38.15 -16.63
N ARG A 166 0.11 37.40 -17.74
CA ARG A 166 1.36 37.44 -18.51
C ARG A 166 1.51 38.84 -19.07
N SER A 167 2.59 39.52 -18.72
CA SER A 167 3.01 40.74 -19.41
C SER A 167 3.29 40.40 -20.89
N PRO A 168 2.78 41.18 -21.86
CA PRO A 168 3.02 40.96 -23.28
C PRO A 168 4.47 41.29 -23.68
N PRO A 169 4.94 40.79 -24.85
CA PRO A 169 6.35 40.73 -25.24
C PRO A 169 7.03 42.09 -25.47
#